data_AF-A3YU25-F1
#
_entry.id   AF-A3YU25-F1
#
_cell.length_a   1.000
_cell.length_b   1.000
_cell.length_c   1.000
_cell.angle_alpha   90.00
_cell.angle_beta   90.00
_cell.angle_gamma   90.00
#
_symmetry.space_group_name_H-M   'P 1'
#
loop_
_entity.id
_entity.type
_entity.pdbx_description
1 polymer ?
#
loop_
_entity_poly.entity_id
_entity_poly.type
_entity_poly.pdbx_seq_one_letter_code
_entity_poly.pdbx_strand_id
1 'polypeptide(L)'
;MTPLPSQLPPEGSPERWPWLQRLRRADAVATAPWLEAVEQGSLPAASDLVAVLVEKLDGAGSARLLRWWLSLPVSSEPAVVAQRLELLDLIGRRRDPACAALLRAAIAERPSVALLPLLGHQRDSHDFACLEQLARQAGPSPLRRAALEGLAVGLSVWPQAALQQLLLELCNDLDGPLASQAVDLLARLPSAREGLEQVLGRPLDPVTEARARRRLASLPRCPLLLVVHGRAGGVIPEELQALARDLERRRRAPVRLQTLSGNVAPTDLAAPGQENVSRPLTLVPLLLLPGNHVRHDIPAIAAAWRRRGPLRRIPFLGAWPSWQGAIADELAELAASHGQDSPPLLLHHPLEPGVADRYLAHLERRCSATCQAAPYTATDLEDLALAIRGAVLPLALAANRLTESLPAALGAPLLQRPRFQALLLDQLEALP
;
A
#
# COMPACT_ATOMS: atom_id res chain seq x y z
N MET A 1 40.99 8.77 37.40
CA MET A 1 41.63 9.88 36.64
C MET A 1 40.81 10.14 35.41
N THR A 2 40.48 11.41 35.12
CA THR A 2 39.74 11.77 33.91
C THR A 2 40.67 11.64 32.70
N PRO A 3 40.31 10.88 31.66
CA PRO A 3 41.15 10.70 30.49
C PRO A 3 41.36 12.03 29.74
N LEU A 4 42.62 12.34 29.40
CA LEU A 4 43.02 13.56 28.71
C LEU A 4 43.42 13.29 27.25
N PRO A 5 43.25 14.27 26.32
CA PRO A 5 43.65 14.14 24.92
C PRO A 5 45.11 13.71 24.72
N SER A 6 46.03 14.25 25.53
CA SER A 6 47.47 13.94 25.47
C SER A 6 47.82 12.50 25.83
N GLN A 7 46.87 11.74 26.39
CA GLN A 7 47.05 10.34 26.76
C GLN A 7 46.56 9.37 25.68
N LEU A 8 46.00 9.88 24.58
CA LEU A 8 45.51 9.05 23.49
C LEU A 8 46.68 8.38 22.74
N PRO A 9 46.73 7.04 22.65
CA PRO A 9 47.76 6.38 21.85
C PRO A 9 47.66 6.77 20.36
N PRO A 10 48.79 6.87 19.64
CA PRO A 10 48.81 7.29 18.24
C PRO A 10 48.06 6.30 17.34
N GLU A 11 47.64 6.76 16.17
CA GLU A 11 47.03 5.91 15.14
C GLU A 11 47.96 4.74 14.79
N GLY A 12 47.37 3.56 14.58
CA GLY A 12 48.12 2.32 14.33
C GLY A 12 48.69 1.64 15.58
N SER A 13 48.66 2.27 16.76
CA SER A 13 49.09 1.62 18.01
C SER A 13 48.12 0.50 18.41
N PRO A 14 48.61 -0.70 18.79
CA PRO A 14 47.76 -1.79 19.28
C PRO A 14 47.03 -1.42 20.60
N GLU A 15 47.53 -0.41 21.32
CA GLU A 15 46.93 0.06 22.57
C GLU A 15 45.75 1.02 22.35
N ARG A 16 45.62 1.60 21.15
CA ARG A 16 44.65 2.65 20.85
C ARG A 16 43.21 2.16 21.00
N TRP A 17 42.88 1.01 20.43
CA TRP A 17 41.52 0.48 20.47
C TRP A 17 41.07 0.08 21.89
N PRO A 18 41.86 -0.69 22.68
CA PRO A 18 41.55 -0.93 24.08
C PRO A 18 41.38 0.36 24.90
N TRP A 19 42.18 1.39 24.59
CA TRP A 19 42.08 2.68 25.26
C TRP A 19 40.77 3.41 24.93
N LEU A 20 40.40 3.49 23.64
CA LEU A 20 39.14 4.09 23.19
C LEU A 20 37.92 3.36 23.75
N GLN A 21 37.97 2.03 23.89
CA GLN A 21 36.93 1.26 24.55
C GLN A 21 36.76 1.63 26.04
N ARG A 22 37.86 1.90 26.75
CA ARG A 22 37.78 2.41 28.13
C ARG A 22 37.17 3.81 28.18
N LEU A 23 37.56 4.70 27.27
CA LEU A 23 36.96 6.04 27.17
C LEU A 23 35.45 5.96 26.92
N ARG A 24 35.02 5.10 26.00
CA ARG A 24 33.60 4.87 25.68
C ARG A 24 32.80 4.36 26.90
N ARG A 25 33.40 3.51 27.72
CA ARG A 25 32.77 2.94 28.93
C ARG A 25 32.82 3.87 30.15
N ALA A 26 33.59 4.96 30.12
CA ALA A 26 33.66 5.88 31.23
C ALA A 26 32.35 6.66 31.38
N ASP A 27 31.83 6.75 32.61
CA ASP A 27 30.56 7.42 32.90
C ASP A 27 30.64 8.94 32.72
N ALA A 28 31.77 9.54 33.10
CA ALA A 28 32.03 10.96 32.97
C ALA A 28 33.31 11.20 32.15
N VAL A 29 33.14 11.81 30.97
CA VAL A 29 34.24 12.28 30.13
C VAL A 29 34.07 13.79 29.99
N ALA A 30 35.04 14.56 30.47
CA ALA A 30 35.09 15.99 30.19
C ALA A 30 35.39 16.17 28.71
N THR A 31 34.39 16.50 27.90
CA THR A 31 34.51 16.54 26.42
C THR A 31 35.14 17.84 25.91
N ALA A 32 35.09 18.94 26.67
CA ALA A 32 35.63 20.23 26.26
C ALA A 32 37.13 20.19 25.87
N PRO A 33 38.05 19.59 26.67
CA PRO A 33 39.45 19.48 26.28
C PRO A 33 39.68 18.68 24.99
N TRP A 34 38.82 17.70 24.71
CA TRP A 34 38.90 16.89 23.49
C TRP A 34 38.49 17.70 22.25
N LEU A 35 37.40 18.46 22.36
CA LEU A 35 36.96 19.35 21.28
C LEU A 35 38.00 20.45 20.99
N GLU A 36 38.57 21.05 22.04
CA GLU A 36 39.62 22.07 21.90
C GLU A 36 40.86 21.51 21.20
N ALA A 37 41.29 20.30 21.56
CA ALA A 37 42.45 19.67 20.94
C ALA A 37 42.21 19.36 19.44
N VAL A 38 40.99 18.93 19.07
CA VAL A 38 40.60 18.72 17.68
C VAL A 38 40.56 20.04 16.90
N GLU A 39 39.95 21.07 17.47
CA GLU A 39 39.82 22.39 16.83
C GLU A 39 41.17 23.07 16.60
N GLN A 40 42.10 22.92 17.53
CA GLN A 40 43.46 23.47 17.44
C GLN A 40 44.38 22.62 16.54
N GLY A 41 43.93 21.45 16.09
CA GLY A 41 44.74 20.51 15.30
C GLY A 41 45.84 19.82 16.11
N SER A 42 45.82 19.91 17.45
CA SER A 42 46.77 19.19 18.32
C SER A 42 46.39 17.71 18.49
N LEU A 43 45.17 17.34 18.14
CA LEU A 43 44.67 15.97 18.09
C LEU A 43 44.06 15.69 16.71
N PRO A 44 44.53 14.67 15.95
CA PRO A 44 43.91 14.30 14.69
C PRO A 44 42.46 13.85 14.93
N ALA A 45 41.54 14.34 14.10
CA ALA A 45 40.14 13.94 14.08
C ALA A 45 39.97 12.57 13.42
N ALA A 46 40.58 11.54 14.00
CA ALA A 46 40.45 10.17 13.53
C ALA A 46 39.00 9.67 13.71
N SER A 47 38.50 8.90 12.75
CA SER A 47 37.11 8.41 12.76
C SER A 47 36.79 7.58 14.00
N ASP A 48 37.75 6.78 14.49
CA ASP A 48 37.60 5.96 15.69
C ASP A 48 37.44 6.79 16.97
N LEU A 49 38.17 7.89 17.08
CA LEU A 49 38.07 8.85 18.17
C LEU A 49 36.73 9.59 18.10
N VAL A 50 36.38 10.14 16.93
CA VAL A 50 35.13 10.90 16.77
C VAL A 50 33.91 10.02 17.02
N ALA A 51 33.94 8.74 16.60
CA ALA A 51 32.88 7.78 16.92
C ALA A 51 32.67 7.61 18.44
N VAL A 52 33.75 7.62 19.24
CA VAL A 52 33.64 7.55 20.71
C VAL A 52 33.19 8.89 21.30
N LEU A 53 33.76 10.01 20.83
CA LEU A 53 33.44 11.33 21.36
C LEU A 53 31.98 11.70 21.12
N VAL A 54 31.45 11.45 19.91
CA VAL A 54 30.07 11.79 19.52
C VAL A 54 29.03 11.17 20.46
N GLU A 55 29.29 9.98 21.02
CA GLU A 55 28.40 9.36 22.01
C GLU A 55 28.40 10.08 23.37
N LYS A 56 29.50 10.79 23.68
CA LYS A 56 29.70 11.54 24.93
C LYS A 56 29.35 13.02 24.83
N LEU A 57 29.20 13.55 23.63
CA LEU A 57 28.85 14.95 23.40
C LEU A 57 27.36 15.20 23.70
N ASP A 58 27.10 16.30 24.41
CA ASP A 58 25.80 16.92 24.50
C ASP A 58 25.46 17.68 23.20
N GLY A 59 24.30 18.33 23.15
CA GLY A 59 23.86 19.11 22.00
C GLY A 59 24.85 20.23 21.63
N ALA A 60 25.32 20.97 22.63
CA ALA A 60 26.26 22.07 22.44
C ALA A 60 27.61 21.58 21.89
N GLY A 61 28.16 20.48 22.42
CA GLY A 61 29.38 19.86 21.95
C GLY A 61 29.26 19.31 20.53
N SER A 62 28.12 18.68 20.20
CA SER A 62 27.85 18.18 18.84
C SER A 62 27.77 19.34 17.83
N ALA A 63 27.06 20.41 18.17
CA ALA A 63 26.96 21.61 17.33
C ALA A 63 28.31 22.32 17.17
N ARG A 64 29.13 22.36 18.22
CA ARG A 64 30.50 22.89 18.18
C ARG A 64 31.37 22.09 17.20
N LEU A 65 31.34 20.77 17.29
CA LEU A 65 32.10 19.89 16.39
C LEU A 65 31.63 20.00 14.93
N LEU A 66 30.32 20.13 14.69
CA LEU A 66 29.77 20.37 13.35
C LEU A 66 30.22 21.72 12.78
N ARG A 67 30.20 22.78 13.60
CA ARG A 67 30.66 24.11 13.19
C ARG A 67 32.15 24.10 12.82
N TRP A 68 32.96 23.40 13.61
CA TRP A 68 34.36 23.17 13.27
C TRP A 68 34.48 22.47 11.91
N TRP A 69 33.76 21.37 11.68
CA TRP A 69 33.80 20.64 10.41
C TRP A 69 33.41 21.52 9.22
N LEU A 70 32.36 22.34 9.37
CA LEU A 70 31.88 23.29 8.35
C LEU A 70 32.91 24.38 8.03
N SER A 71 33.77 24.73 8.99
CA SER A 71 34.83 25.74 8.82
C SER A 71 36.08 25.20 8.09
N LEU A 72 36.23 23.88 7.97
CA LEU A 72 37.42 23.29 7.36
C LEU A 72 37.49 23.58 5.85
N PRO A 73 38.68 24.00 5.33
CA PRO A 73 38.85 24.37 3.93
C PRO A 73 38.59 23.18 3.02
N VAL A 74 37.99 23.40 1.84
CA VAL A 74 37.73 22.32 0.87
C VAL A 74 39.05 21.71 0.39
N SER A 75 39.15 20.38 0.45
CA SER A 75 40.29 19.61 -0.09
C SER A 75 39.87 18.87 -1.35
N SER A 76 40.78 18.73 -2.31
CA SER A 76 40.62 17.89 -3.51
C SER A 76 41.29 16.52 -3.37
N GLU A 77 42.04 16.28 -2.29
CA GLU A 77 42.73 15.01 -2.08
C GLU A 77 41.74 13.90 -1.69
N PRO A 78 41.63 12.80 -2.48
CA PRO A 78 40.58 11.80 -2.28
C PRO A 78 40.54 11.18 -0.89
N ALA A 79 41.70 10.89 -0.29
CA ALA A 79 41.79 10.31 1.05
C ALA A 79 41.26 11.27 2.13
N VAL A 80 41.63 12.55 2.04
CA VAL A 80 41.16 13.60 2.96
C VAL A 80 39.66 13.85 2.79
N VAL A 81 39.16 13.85 1.55
CA VAL A 81 37.73 13.98 1.27
C VAL A 81 36.95 12.82 1.87
N ALA A 82 37.40 11.58 1.67
CA ALA A 82 36.75 10.39 2.22
C ALA A 82 36.71 10.43 3.76
N GLN A 83 37.83 10.74 4.41
CA GLN A 83 37.89 10.88 5.87
C GLN A 83 36.94 11.98 6.35
N ARG A 84 36.90 13.15 5.69
CA ARG A 84 35.99 14.23 6.06
C ARG A 84 34.52 13.85 5.94
N LEU A 85 34.14 13.10 4.91
CA LEU A 85 32.77 12.62 4.74
C LEU A 85 32.38 11.61 5.83
N GLU A 86 33.30 10.74 6.23
CA GLU A 86 33.09 9.82 7.35
C GLU A 86 32.86 10.59 8.66
N LEU A 87 33.68 11.61 8.93
CA LEU A 87 33.50 12.48 10.10
C LEU A 87 32.16 13.22 10.08
N LEU A 88 31.79 13.76 8.92
CA LEU A 88 30.50 14.43 8.77
C LEU A 88 29.33 13.50 9.08
N ASP A 89 29.40 12.24 8.63
CA ASP A 89 28.35 11.27 8.88
C ASP A 89 28.22 10.94 10.38
N LEU A 90 29.34 10.79 11.08
CA LEU A 90 29.36 10.59 12.54
C LEU A 90 28.75 11.78 13.29
N ILE A 91 29.14 13.01 12.93
CA ILE A 91 28.71 14.23 13.61
C ILE A 91 27.26 14.57 13.27
N GLY A 92 26.93 14.61 11.98
CA GLY A 92 25.69 15.12 11.43
C GLY A 92 24.47 14.23 11.67
N ARG A 93 24.67 12.97 12.07
CA ARG A 93 23.58 12.05 12.45
C ARG A 93 23.03 12.30 13.86
N ARG A 94 23.73 13.09 14.69
CA ARG A 94 23.22 13.46 16.01
C ARG A 94 22.01 14.36 15.84
N ARG A 95 20.88 13.92 16.40
CA ARG A 95 19.63 14.67 16.40
C ARG A 95 19.68 15.69 17.51
N ASP A 96 19.88 16.94 17.12
CA ASP A 96 19.91 18.06 18.05
C ASP A 96 19.42 19.33 17.32
N PRO A 97 18.54 20.15 17.93
CA PRO A 97 18.04 21.37 17.29
C PRO A 97 19.13 22.35 16.85
N ALA A 98 20.23 22.47 17.59
CA ALA A 98 21.34 23.35 17.22
C ALA A 98 22.12 22.80 16.02
N CYS A 99 22.33 21.49 15.96
CA CYS A 99 22.90 20.84 14.76
C CYS A 99 21.99 21.02 13.54
N ALA A 100 20.68 20.82 13.69
CA ALA A 100 19.71 21.03 12.61
C ALA A 100 19.73 22.48 12.09
N ALA A 101 19.78 23.47 12.98
CA ALA A 101 19.90 24.88 12.61
C ALA A 101 21.20 25.18 11.84
N LEU A 102 22.33 24.62 12.27
CA LEU A 102 23.61 24.77 11.57
C LEU A 102 23.58 24.12 10.18
N LEU A 103 23.00 22.92 10.05
CA LEU A 103 22.83 22.25 8.74
C LEU A 103 21.97 23.09 7.80
N ARG A 104 20.85 23.66 8.29
CA ARG A 104 19.98 24.56 7.49
C ARG A 104 20.73 25.78 7.02
N ALA A 105 21.48 26.44 7.90
CA ALA A 105 22.26 27.63 7.55
C ALA A 105 23.29 27.30 6.47
N ALA A 106 24.04 26.20 6.64
CA ALA A 106 25.04 25.76 5.66
C ALA A 106 24.42 25.41 4.30
N ILE A 107 23.28 24.73 4.29
CA ILE A 107 22.57 24.35 3.05
C ILE A 107 21.95 25.56 2.36
N ALA A 108 21.42 26.52 3.13
CA ALA A 108 20.87 27.76 2.58
C ALA A 108 21.96 28.62 1.93
N GLU A 109 23.17 28.64 2.49
CA GLU A 109 24.32 29.32 1.88
C GLU A 109 24.82 28.56 0.64
N ARG A 110 25.02 27.25 0.76
CA ARG A 110 25.53 26.41 -0.32
C ARG A 110 25.04 24.96 -0.21
N PRO A 111 24.03 24.55 -1.00
CA PRO A 111 23.58 23.17 -1.04
C PRO A 111 24.73 22.22 -1.40
N SER A 112 24.85 21.13 -0.65
CA SER A 112 25.92 20.14 -0.82
C SER A 112 25.35 18.73 -0.76
N VAL A 113 25.83 17.87 -1.65
CA VAL A 113 25.47 16.43 -1.72
C VAL A 113 25.66 15.75 -0.36
N ALA A 114 26.69 16.14 0.40
CA ALA A 114 27.01 15.53 1.68
C ALA A 114 26.10 15.99 2.83
N LEU A 115 25.50 17.19 2.74
CA LEU A 115 24.72 17.79 3.82
C LEU A 115 23.22 17.45 3.74
N LEU A 116 22.68 17.27 2.53
CA LEU A 116 21.25 17.06 2.33
C LEU A 116 20.69 15.80 3.01
N PRO A 117 21.36 14.63 2.97
CA PRO A 117 20.92 13.45 3.71
C PRO A 117 20.82 13.69 5.23
N LEU A 118 21.70 14.54 5.77
CA LEU A 118 21.75 14.84 7.20
C LEU A 118 20.52 15.62 7.69
N LEU A 119 19.90 16.48 6.87
CA LEU A 119 18.62 17.10 7.22
C LEU A 119 17.54 16.02 7.44
N GLY A 120 17.52 14.98 6.60
CA GLY A 120 16.65 13.83 6.80
C GLY A 120 16.91 13.09 8.11
N HIS A 121 18.17 12.99 8.53
CA HIS A 121 18.55 12.40 9.81
C HIS A 121 18.04 13.18 11.03
N GLN A 122 17.92 14.51 10.92
CA GLN A 122 17.42 15.37 12.00
C GLN A 122 15.93 15.13 12.30
N ARG A 123 15.17 14.61 11.32
CA ARG A 123 13.74 14.27 11.46
C ARG A 123 12.85 15.44 11.90
N ASP A 124 13.15 16.65 11.42
CA ASP A 124 12.30 17.83 11.63
C ASP A 124 11.49 18.12 10.37
N SER A 125 10.16 18.06 10.47
CA SER A 125 9.23 18.25 9.35
C SER A 125 9.41 19.57 8.60
N HIS A 126 10.00 20.60 9.21
CA HIS A 126 10.26 21.89 8.56
C HIS A 126 11.27 21.77 7.41
N ASP A 127 12.13 20.74 7.44
CA ASP A 127 13.14 20.51 6.40
C ASP A 127 12.56 19.92 5.12
N PHE A 128 11.32 19.43 5.15
CA PHE A 128 10.66 18.82 4.00
C PHE A 128 10.61 19.78 2.80
N ALA A 129 10.20 21.03 3.01
CA ALA A 129 10.06 22.00 1.92
C ALA A 129 11.39 22.27 1.19
N CYS A 130 12.50 22.34 1.94
CA CYS A 130 13.83 22.52 1.36
C CYS A 130 14.24 21.31 0.51
N LEU A 131 14.08 20.09 1.05
CA LEU A 131 14.44 18.86 0.34
C LEU A 131 13.53 18.60 -0.87
N GLU A 132 12.23 18.85 -0.74
CA GLU A 132 11.28 18.80 -1.86
C GLU A 132 11.69 19.74 -2.98
N GLN A 133 11.96 21.00 -2.64
CA GLN A 133 12.34 22.01 -3.62
C GLN A 133 13.60 21.57 -4.38
N LEU A 134 14.63 21.12 -3.67
CA LEU A 134 15.89 20.69 -4.27
C LEU A 134 15.77 19.41 -5.09
N ALA A 135 14.90 18.47 -4.71
CA ALA A 135 14.64 17.28 -5.51
C ALA A 135 13.86 17.61 -6.80
N ARG A 136 12.92 18.56 -6.74
CA ARG A 136 12.03 18.93 -7.85
C ARG A 136 12.68 19.87 -8.86
N GLN A 137 13.47 20.84 -8.41
CA GLN A 137 14.04 21.87 -9.28
C GLN A 137 15.05 21.30 -10.27
N ALA A 138 15.05 21.83 -11.49
CA ALA A 138 16.10 21.57 -12.46
C ALA A 138 17.45 22.04 -11.88
N GLY A 139 18.44 21.17 -11.92
CA GLY A 139 19.74 21.42 -11.31
C GLY A 139 20.65 20.21 -11.40
N PRO A 140 21.83 20.25 -10.75
CA PRO A 140 22.78 19.15 -10.78
C PRO A 140 22.17 17.86 -10.25
N SER A 141 22.14 16.81 -11.08
CA SER A 141 21.64 15.47 -10.72
C SER A 141 22.12 14.96 -9.35
N PRO A 142 23.40 15.10 -8.96
CA PRO A 142 23.86 14.64 -7.65
C PRO A 142 23.17 15.35 -6.48
N LEU A 143 22.88 16.65 -6.59
CA LEU A 143 22.20 17.41 -5.55
C LEU A 143 20.74 16.96 -5.41
N ARG A 144 20.04 16.78 -6.54
CA ARG A 144 18.65 16.31 -6.55
C ARG A 144 18.52 14.93 -5.90
N ARG A 145 19.44 14.01 -6.22
CA ARG A 145 19.49 12.66 -5.63
C ARG A 145 19.80 12.70 -4.14
N ALA A 146 20.73 13.55 -3.71
CA ALA A 146 21.02 13.73 -2.29
C ALA A 146 19.85 14.33 -1.51
N ALA A 147 19.08 15.24 -2.11
CA ALA A 147 17.83 15.72 -1.54
C ALA A 147 16.79 14.59 -1.40
N LEU A 148 16.65 13.74 -2.42
CA LEU A 148 15.79 12.56 -2.38
C LEU A 148 16.25 11.53 -1.33
N GLU A 149 17.55 11.39 -1.12
CA GLU A 149 18.11 10.59 -0.01
C GLU A 149 17.77 11.19 1.36
N GLY A 150 17.85 12.52 1.52
CA GLY A 150 17.34 13.20 2.72
C GLY A 150 15.87 12.89 2.97
N LEU A 151 15.04 12.92 1.92
CA LEU A 151 13.64 12.50 2.01
C LEU A 151 13.51 11.01 2.41
N ALA A 152 14.36 10.14 1.87
CA ALA A 152 14.37 8.71 2.18
C ALA A 152 14.73 8.38 3.65
N VAL A 153 15.60 9.18 4.26
CA VAL A 153 16.05 8.99 5.64
C VAL A 153 14.99 9.46 6.63
N GLY A 154 14.30 10.57 6.33
CA GLY A 154 13.28 11.16 7.20
C GLY A 154 11.84 10.71 6.93
N LEU A 155 11.61 9.65 6.14
CA LEU A 155 10.27 9.23 5.68
C LEU A 155 9.14 9.28 6.73
N SER A 156 9.44 8.94 7.99
CA SER A 156 8.43 8.84 9.05
C SER A 156 7.92 10.19 9.58
N VAL A 157 8.59 11.31 9.25
CA VAL A 157 8.23 12.65 9.78
C VAL A 157 7.71 13.60 8.70
N TRP A 158 7.71 13.18 7.43
CA TRP A 158 7.27 14.01 6.32
C TRP A 158 5.75 14.05 6.19
N PRO A 159 5.19 15.16 5.67
CA PRO A 159 3.80 15.22 5.27
C PRO A 159 3.53 14.19 4.15
N GLN A 160 2.89 13.07 4.49
CA GLN A 160 2.75 11.91 3.61
C GLN A 160 2.09 12.23 2.26
N ALA A 161 1.05 13.06 2.25
CA ALA A 161 0.36 13.42 1.02
C ALA A 161 1.26 14.22 0.05
N ALA A 162 2.02 15.18 0.57
CA ALA A 162 2.95 15.97 -0.23
C ALA A 162 4.13 15.12 -0.73
N LEU A 163 4.68 14.27 0.15
CA LEU A 163 5.73 13.32 -0.23
C LEU A 163 5.25 12.36 -1.33
N GLN A 164 4.05 11.81 -1.20
CA GLN A 164 3.49 10.91 -2.22
C GLN A 164 3.36 11.62 -3.58
N GLN A 165 2.84 12.85 -3.60
CA GLN A 165 2.74 13.68 -4.82
C GLN A 165 4.12 13.89 -5.45
N LEU A 166 5.11 14.33 -4.66
CA LEU A 166 6.48 14.52 -5.13
C LEU A 166 7.07 13.24 -5.73
N LEU A 167 6.94 12.10 -5.07
CA LEU A 167 7.48 10.84 -5.58
C LEU A 167 6.79 10.38 -6.87
N LEU A 168 5.46 10.56 -6.97
CA LEU A 168 4.72 10.28 -8.20
C LEU A 168 5.20 11.13 -9.39
N GLU A 169 5.54 12.39 -9.14
CA GLU A 169 6.14 13.27 -10.14
C GLU A 169 7.55 12.80 -10.53
N LEU A 170 8.42 12.57 -9.55
CA LEU A 170 9.82 12.17 -9.78
C LEU A 170 9.97 10.80 -10.48
N CYS A 171 8.98 9.91 -10.37
CA CYS A 171 8.97 8.65 -11.13
C CYS A 171 8.99 8.85 -12.67
N ASN A 172 8.66 10.05 -13.17
CA ASN A 172 8.70 10.39 -14.60
C ASN A 172 9.88 11.32 -14.95
N ASP A 173 10.86 11.47 -14.04
CA ASP A 173 12.01 12.33 -14.27
C ASP A 173 12.93 11.80 -15.37
N LEU A 174 13.62 12.69 -16.08
CA LEU A 174 14.59 12.32 -17.11
C LEU A 174 15.89 11.75 -16.53
N ASP A 175 16.19 12.02 -15.25
CA ASP A 175 17.28 11.35 -14.52
C ASP A 175 16.82 9.97 -14.04
N GLY A 176 17.08 8.93 -14.86
CA GLY A 176 16.66 7.55 -14.57
C GLY A 176 17.02 7.03 -13.17
N PRO A 177 18.25 7.25 -12.65
CA PRO A 177 18.58 6.96 -11.24
C PRO A 177 17.67 7.65 -10.21
N LEU A 178 17.31 8.92 -10.43
CA LEU A 178 16.39 9.65 -9.54
C LEU A 178 14.97 9.05 -9.60
N ALA A 179 14.47 8.78 -10.80
CA ALA A 179 13.16 8.15 -11.01
C ALA A 179 13.08 6.75 -10.38
N SER A 180 14.11 5.93 -10.57
CA SER A 180 14.23 4.61 -9.94
C SER A 180 14.26 4.68 -8.41
N GLN A 181 14.93 5.68 -7.84
CA GLN A 181 14.94 5.90 -6.39
C GLN A 181 13.56 6.36 -5.90
N ALA A 182 12.86 7.21 -6.66
CA ALA A 182 11.50 7.64 -6.32
C ALA A 182 10.52 6.46 -6.27
N VAL A 183 10.60 5.53 -7.23
CA VAL A 183 9.84 4.26 -7.22
C VAL A 183 10.10 3.46 -5.93
N ASP A 184 11.36 3.33 -5.53
CA ASP A 184 11.73 2.59 -4.32
C ASP A 184 11.20 3.25 -3.05
N LEU A 185 11.18 4.59 -2.99
CA LEU A 185 10.62 5.32 -1.85
C LEU A 185 9.09 5.24 -1.83
N LEU A 186 8.45 5.32 -3.00
CA LEU A 186 7.00 5.17 -3.12
C LEU A 186 6.55 3.79 -2.62
N ALA A 187 7.34 2.75 -2.93
CA ALA A 187 7.13 1.39 -2.44
C ALA A 187 7.23 1.24 -0.91
N ARG A 188 7.79 2.23 -0.20
CA ARG A 188 7.94 2.24 1.27
C ARG A 188 6.82 3.02 1.98
N LEU A 189 5.93 3.69 1.24
CA LEU A 189 4.82 4.45 1.82
C LEU A 189 3.62 3.54 2.17
N PRO A 190 2.72 3.96 3.09
CA PRO A 190 1.52 3.17 3.44
C PRO A 190 0.60 2.85 2.25
N SER A 191 0.51 3.75 1.27
CA SER A 191 -0.29 3.64 0.03
C SER A 191 0.53 3.14 -1.18
N ALA A 192 1.64 2.44 -0.93
CA ALA A 192 2.63 2.05 -1.94
C ALA A 192 2.05 1.39 -3.20
N ARG A 193 1.10 0.44 -3.05
CA ARG A 193 0.50 -0.26 -4.19
C ARG A 193 -0.27 0.69 -5.10
N GLU A 194 -1.17 1.50 -4.54
CA GLU A 194 -1.93 2.48 -5.30
C GLU A 194 -1.00 3.47 -6.00
N GLY A 195 0.03 3.96 -5.31
CA GLY A 195 1.04 4.82 -5.91
C GLY A 195 1.75 4.17 -7.10
N LEU A 196 2.19 2.92 -6.97
CA LEU A 196 2.86 2.21 -8.06
C LEU A 196 1.93 1.86 -9.22
N GLU A 197 0.66 1.55 -8.96
CA GLU A 197 -0.36 1.37 -10.00
C GLU A 197 -0.59 2.67 -10.79
N GLN A 198 -0.65 3.82 -10.10
CA GLN A 198 -0.73 5.13 -10.76
C GLN A 198 0.50 5.44 -11.62
N VAL A 199 1.70 5.06 -11.16
CA VAL A 199 2.95 5.19 -11.93
C VAL A 199 2.90 4.33 -13.19
N LEU A 200 2.51 3.06 -13.07
CA LEU A 200 2.40 2.13 -14.20
C LEU A 200 1.27 2.47 -15.19
N GLY A 201 0.31 3.32 -14.79
CA GLY A 201 -0.71 3.86 -15.69
C GLY A 201 -0.20 4.98 -16.61
N ARG A 202 1.08 5.36 -16.52
CA ARG A 202 1.71 6.43 -17.30
C ARG A 202 2.87 5.88 -18.16
N PRO A 203 3.26 6.57 -19.23
CA PRO A 203 4.46 6.20 -19.99
C PRO A 203 5.71 6.43 -19.14
N LEU A 204 6.53 5.39 -18.99
CA LEU A 204 7.78 5.41 -18.23
C LEU A 204 8.93 4.93 -19.11
N ASP A 205 10.16 5.25 -18.73
CA ASP A 205 11.31 4.58 -19.31
C ASP A 205 11.30 3.07 -18.94
N PRO A 206 11.82 2.17 -19.79
CA PRO A 206 11.73 0.73 -19.55
C PRO A 206 12.38 0.25 -18.24
N VAL A 207 13.42 0.96 -17.75
CA VAL A 207 14.13 0.57 -16.53
C VAL A 207 13.29 0.91 -15.31
N THR A 208 12.73 2.12 -15.25
CA THR A 208 11.82 2.54 -14.18
C THR A 208 10.53 1.74 -14.19
N GLU A 209 9.96 1.43 -15.37
CA GLU A 209 8.77 0.58 -15.49
C GLU A 209 9.04 -0.83 -14.93
N ALA A 210 10.13 -1.47 -15.35
CA ALA A 210 10.51 -2.79 -14.86
C ALA A 210 10.74 -2.79 -13.33
N ARG A 211 11.32 -1.70 -12.80
CA ARG A 211 11.50 -1.52 -11.35
C ARG A 211 10.17 -1.36 -10.62
N ALA A 212 9.25 -0.53 -11.14
CA ALA A 212 7.92 -0.32 -10.57
C ALA A 212 7.11 -1.62 -10.57
N ARG A 213 7.12 -2.39 -11.67
CA ARG A 213 6.48 -3.72 -11.75
C ARG A 213 7.06 -4.69 -10.71
N ARG A 214 8.38 -4.73 -10.56
CA ARG A 214 9.05 -5.58 -9.55
C ARG A 214 8.65 -5.20 -8.13
N ARG A 215 8.64 -3.90 -7.82
CA ARG A 215 8.20 -3.41 -6.51
C ARG A 215 6.74 -3.74 -6.26
N LEU A 216 5.85 -3.47 -7.21
CA LEU A 216 4.43 -3.79 -7.11
C LEU A 216 4.20 -5.29 -6.86
N ALA A 217 4.92 -6.16 -7.58
CA ALA A 217 4.83 -7.61 -7.39
C ALA A 217 5.28 -8.08 -5.99
N SER A 218 6.22 -7.38 -5.37
CA SER A 218 6.69 -7.67 -4.00
C SER A 218 5.78 -7.13 -2.91
N LEU A 219 4.89 -6.19 -3.22
CA LEU A 219 3.98 -5.63 -2.23
C LEU A 219 2.82 -6.59 -1.95
N PRO A 220 2.43 -6.77 -0.68
CA PRO A 220 1.28 -7.60 -0.32
C PRO A 220 -0.02 -6.95 -0.82
N ARG A 221 -0.90 -7.73 -1.46
CA ARG A 221 -2.21 -7.24 -1.93
C ARG A 221 -3.15 -6.95 -0.75
N CYS A 222 -4.15 -6.12 -0.98
CA CYS A 222 -5.14 -5.81 0.03
C CYS A 222 -5.98 -7.07 0.32
N PRO A 223 -6.30 -7.34 1.60
CA PRO A 223 -7.23 -8.40 1.93
C PRO A 223 -8.62 -8.09 1.36
N LEU A 224 -9.36 -9.13 1.01
CA LEU A 224 -10.73 -9.04 0.52
C LEU A 224 -11.71 -9.54 1.57
N LEU A 225 -12.79 -8.79 1.77
CA LEU A 225 -13.99 -9.23 2.47
C LEU A 225 -15.12 -9.39 1.45
N LEU A 226 -15.41 -10.64 1.10
CA LEU A 226 -16.52 -11.00 0.23
C LEU A 226 -17.80 -11.11 1.07
N VAL A 227 -18.75 -10.21 0.84
CA VAL A 227 -20.04 -10.23 1.53
C VAL A 227 -21.06 -10.97 0.68
N VAL A 228 -21.59 -12.07 1.21
CA VAL A 228 -22.55 -12.95 0.54
C VAL A 228 -23.88 -12.96 1.31
N HIS A 229 -24.96 -13.38 0.67
CA HIS A 229 -26.24 -13.49 1.37
C HIS A 229 -26.20 -14.59 2.45
N GLY A 230 -25.60 -15.74 2.15
CA GLY A 230 -25.65 -16.93 2.99
C GLY A 230 -27.01 -17.64 2.95
N ARG A 231 -27.11 -18.77 3.65
CA ARG A 231 -28.36 -19.53 3.89
C ARG A 231 -28.95 -19.18 5.26
N ALA A 232 -30.14 -19.71 5.54
CA ALA A 232 -30.74 -19.66 6.87
C ALA A 232 -29.73 -20.18 7.92
N GLY A 233 -29.60 -19.47 9.05
CA GLY A 233 -28.58 -19.76 10.06
C GLY A 233 -27.18 -19.23 9.74
N GLY A 234 -26.99 -18.46 8.66
CA GLY A 234 -25.72 -17.83 8.32
C GLY A 234 -24.71 -18.75 7.64
N VAL A 235 -25.14 -19.92 7.17
CA VAL A 235 -24.27 -20.90 6.48
C VAL A 235 -23.87 -20.39 5.10
N ILE A 236 -22.59 -20.47 4.75
CA ILE A 236 -22.08 -20.08 3.42
C ILE A 236 -22.03 -21.32 2.52
N PRO A 237 -22.61 -21.29 1.31
CA PRO A 237 -22.51 -22.39 0.34
C PRO A 237 -21.07 -22.83 0.05
N GLU A 238 -20.84 -24.13 -0.13
CA GLU A 238 -19.49 -24.70 -0.35
C GLU A 238 -18.79 -24.11 -1.59
N GLU A 239 -19.53 -23.86 -2.67
CA GLU A 239 -19.02 -23.25 -3.89
C GLU A 239 -18.38 -21.88 -3.64
N LEU A 240 -18.98 -21.06 -2.76
CA LEU A 240 -18.44 -19.76 -2.37
C LEU A 240 -17.22 -19.90 -1.46
N GLN A 241 -17.20 -20.92 -0.60
CA GLN A 241 -16.02 -21.25 0.21
C GLN A 241 -14.85 -21.76 -0.65
N ALA A 242 -15.13 -22.56 -1.69
CA ALA A 242 -14.14 -23.01 -2.67
C ALA A 242 -13.59 -21.83 -3.48
N LEU A 243 -14.47 -20.96 -3.99
CA LEU A 243 -14.10 -19.72 -4.67
C LEU A 243 -13.16 -18.85 -3.82
N ALA A 244 -13.49 -18.64 -2.54
CA ALA A 244 -12.67 -17.83 -1.65
C ALA A 244 -11.28 -18.45 -1.40
N ARG A 245 -11.20 -19.78 -1.20
CA ARG A 245 -9.93 -20.50 -1.06
C ARG A 245 -9.07 -20.43 -2.31
N ASP A 246 -9.67 -20.59 -3.48
CA ASP A 246 -8.99 -20.48 -4.78
C ASP A 246 -8.46 -19.08 -5.00
N LEU A 247 -9.29 -18.08 -4.71
CA LEU A 247 -8.92 -16.67 -4.82
C LEU A 247 -7.81 -16.29 -3.84
N GLU A 248 -7.84 -16.75 -2.58
CA GLU A 248 -6.77 -16.52 -1.59
C GLU A 248 -5.44 -17.10 -2.07
N ARG A 249 -5.45 -18.32 -2.65
CA ARG A 249 -4.26 -18.94 -3.24
C ARG A 249 -3.70 -18.15 -4.43
N ARG A 250 -4.56 -17.71 -5.35
CA ARG A 250 -4.15 -16.95 -6.54
C ARG A 250 -3.61 -15.57 -6.18
N ARG A 251 -4.33 -14.84 -5.31
CA ARG A 251 -3.95 -13.49 -4.86
C ARG A 251 -2.78 -13.48 -3.88
N ARG A 252 -2.49 -14.60 -3.23
CA ARG A 252 -1.55 -14.70 -2.09
C ARG A 252 -1.84 -13.65 -1.03
N ALA A 253 -3.13 -13.38 -0.80
CA ALA A 253 -3.61 -12.39 0.14
C ALA A 253 -4.93 -12.84 0.76
N PRO A 254 -5.22 -12.46 2.02
CA PRO A 254 -6.37 -12.99 2.73
C PRO A 254 -7.68 -12.70 2.02
N VAL A 255 -8.52 -13.73 1.88
CA VAL A 255 -9.90 -13.61 1.43
C VAL A 255 -10.80 -14.13 2.53
N ARG A 256 -11.79 -13.34 2.95
CA ARG A 256 -12.74 -13.71 3.98
C ARG A 256 -14.15 -13.61 3.45
N LEU A 257 -15.02 -14.47 3.94
CA LEU A 257 -16.44 -14.48 3.63
C LEU A 257 -17.22 -14.00 4.84
N GLN A 258 -18.20 -13.13 4.61
CA GLN A 258 -19.15 -12.69 5.62
C GLN A 258 -20.57 -12.81 5.06
N THR A 259 -21.49 -13.38 5.83
CA THR A 259 -22.91 -13.37 5.49
C THR A 259 -23.57 -12.08 5.96
N LEU A 260 -24.66 -11.68 5.30
CA LEU A 260 -25.42 -10.47 5.67
C LEU A 260 -25.96 -10.53 7.10
N SER A 261 -26.46 -11.70 7.53
CA SER A 261 -27.00 -11.93 8.87
C SER A 261 -25.99 -12.49 9.88
N GLY A 262 -24.75 -12.74 9.45
CA GLY A 262 -23.72 -13.34 10.29
C GLY A 262 -23.06 -12.30 11.20
N ASN A 263 -23.13 -12.52 12.51
CA ASN A 263 -22.22 -11.86 13.44
C ASN A 263 -20.82 -12.46 13.25
N VAL A 264 -19.96 -11.78 12.49
CA VAL A 264 -18.53 -12.13 12.51
C VAL A 264 -17.97 -11.67 13.87
N ALA A 265 -17.61 -12.64 14.71
CA ALA A 265 -16.77 -12.37 15.87
C ALA A 265 -15.44 -11.79 15.36
N PRO A 266 -15.03 -10.57 15.75
CA PRO A 266 -13.92 -9.84 15.11
C PRO A 266 -12.51 -10.36 15.43
N THR A 267 -12.38 -11.59 15.91
CA THR A 267 -11.11 -12.17 16.37
C THR A 267 -10.29 -12.81 15.24
N ASP A 268 -10.90 -13.20 14.12
CA ASP A 268 -10.19 -13.96 13.06
C ASP A 268 -9.47 -13.10 12.00
N LEU A 269 -9.41 -11.78 12.19
CA LEU A 269 -8.48 -10.94 11.42
C LEU A 269 -7.12 -10.73 12.11
N ALA A 270 -6.91 -11.28 13.31
CA ALA A 270 -5.61 -11.30 13.99
C ALA A 270 -5.52 -12.58 14.85
N ALA A 271 -4.72 -13.59 14.49
CA ALA A 271 -3.29 -13.72 14.83
C ALA A 271 -2.71 -15.05 14.25
N PRO A 272 -1.40 -15.22 13.97
CA PRO A 272 -0.26 -14.62 14.67
C PRO A 272 0.56 -13.61 13.86
N GLY A 273 0.97 -12.54 14.55
CA GLY A 273 1.75 -11.40 14.05
C GLY A 273 0.86 -10.17 13.86
N GLN A 274 0.85 -9.26 14.83
CA GLN A 274 0.21 -7.94 14.75
C GLN A 274 0.86 -7.08 13.66
N GLU A 275 0.64 -7.41 12.38
CA GLU A 275 1.21 -6.69 11.26
C GLU A 275 0.16 -5.88 10.51
N ASN A 276 0.18 -4.58 10.80
CA ASN A 276 -0.40 -3.46 10.06
C ASN A 276 -1.92 -3.24 10.16
N VAL A 277 -2.30 -2.54 11.24
CA VAL A 277 -3.49 -1.67 11.35
C VAL A 277 -3.63 -0.64 10.20
N SER A 278 -2.63 -0.55 9.30
CA SER A 278 -2.56 0.45 8.23
C SER A 278 -2.96 -0.02 6.83
N ARG A 279 -3.29 -1.31 6.60
CA ARG A 279 -3.66 -1.79 5.25
C ARG A 279 -5.17 -1.66 5.01
N PRO A 280 -5.61 -1.04 3.89
CA PRO A 280 -7.03 -0.94 3.59
C PRO A 280 -7.64 -2.31 3.27
N LEU A 281 -8.74 -2.66 3.93
CA LEU A 281 -9.57 -3.80 3.57
C LEU A 281 -10.43 -3.44 2.34
N THR A 282 -10.58 -4.36 1.38
CA THR A 282 -11.54 -4.16 0.27
C THR A 282 -12.78 -5.02 0.49
N LEU A 283 -13.94 -4.37 0.69
CA LEU A 283 -15.25 -5.01 0.81
C LEU A 283 -15.89 -5.16 -0.57
N VAL A 284 -16.24 -6.39 -0.91
CA VAL A 284 -16.87 -6.78 -2.18
C VAL A 284 -18.24 -7.41 -1.92
N PRO A 285 -19.35 -6.72 -2.25
CA PRO A 285 -20.69 -7.30 -2.12
C PRO A 285 -20.98 -8.24 -3.29
N LEU A 286 -21.02 -9.55 -3.03
CA LEU A 286 -21.40 -10.58 -4.00
C LEU A 286 -22.93 -10.74 -4.06
N LEU A 287 -23.61 -9.64 -4.34
CA LEU A 287 -25.06 -9.55 -4.52
C LEU A 287 -25.35 -9.25 -5.99
N LEU A 288 -26.38 -9.89 -6.56
CA LEU A 288 -26.70 -9.76 -7.99
C LEU A 288 -27.73 -8.66 -8.29
N LEU A 289 -28.61 -8.37 -7.34
CA LEU A 289 -29.72 -7.45 -7.50
C LEU A 289 -29.65 -6.36 -6.43
N PRO A 290 -30.02 -5.11 -6.76
CA PRO A 290 -30.19 -4.07 -5.75
C PRO A 290 -31.42 -4.37 -4.91
N GLY A 291 -31.33 -4.06 -3.61
CA GLY A 291 -32.40 -4.26 -2.65
C GLY A 291 -32.00 -3.72 -1.28
N ASN A 292 -32.78 -4.04 -0.24
CA ASN A 292 -32.51 -3.58 1.13
C ASN A 292 -31.11 -3.96 1.61
N HIS A 293 -30.64 -5.16 1.27
CA HIS A 293 -29.28 -5.60 1.60
C HIS A 293 -28.19 -4.68 1.04
N VAL A 294 -28.27 -4.34 -0.25
CA VAL A 294 -27.30 -3.42 -0.88
C VAL A 294 -27.42 -2.01 -0.29
N ARG A 295 -28.64 -1.56 0.03
CA ARG A 295 -28.94 -0.19 0.48
C ARG A 295 -28.71 0.07 1.97
N HIS A 296 -28.83 -0.94 2.81
CA HIS A 296 -28.83 -0.80 4.27
C HIS A 296 -27.76 -1.68 4.92
N ASP A 297 -27.77 -2.99 4.65
CA ASP A 297 -26.88 -3.93 5.33
C ASP A 297 -25.42 -3.76 4.91
N ILE A 298 -25.15 -3.65 3.60
CA ILE A 298 -23.79 -3.42 3.10
C ILE A 298 -23.18 -2.11 3.66
N PRO A 299 -23.88 -0.95 3.65
CA PRO A 299 -23.42 0.25 4.36
C PRO A 299 -23.19 0.03 5.86
N ALA A 300 -24.08 -0.69 6.56
CA ALA A 300 -23.94 -0.95 8.00
C ALA A 300 -22.70 -1.82 8.29
N ILE A 301 -22.49 -2.89 7.53
CA ILE A 301 -21.29 -3.73 7.58
C ILE A 301 -20.04 -2.88 7.30
N ALA A 302 -20.06 -2.06 6.24
CA ALA A 302 -18.95 -1.18 5.91
C ALA A 302 -18.64 -0.17 7.04
N ALA A 303 -19.66 0.41 7.68
CA ALA A 303 -19.48 1.30 8.83
C ALA A 303 -18.89 0.59 10.04
N ALA A 304 -19.29 -0.66 10.30
CA ALA A 304 -18.69 -1.49 11.35
C ALA A 304 -17.21 -1.79 11.09
N TRP A 305 -16.84 -2.06 9.83
CA TRP A 305 -15.46 -2.31 9.43
C TRP A 305 -14.59 -1.05 9.45
N ARG A 306 -15.11 0.10 9.01
CA ARG A 306 -14.38 1.39 9.04
C ARG A 306 -13.93 1.81 10.43
N ARG A 307 -14.67 1.41 11.48
CA ARG A 307 -14.28 1.66 12.88
C ARG A 307 -12.99 0.93 13.28
N ARG A 308 -12.53 -0.06 12.50
CA ARG A 308 -11.33 -0.86 12.76
C ARG A 308 -10.14 -0.49 11.90
N GLY A 309 -10.34 0.25 10.81
CA GLY A 309 -9.29 0.66 9.91
C GLY A 309 -9.81 1.12 8.54
N PRO A 310 -8.93 1.53 7.63
CA PRO A 310 -9.30 1.96 6.29
C PRO A 310 -10.06 0.87 5.53
N LEU A 311 -11.17 1.24 4.87
CA LEU A 311 -12.01 0.32 4.11
C LEU A 311 -12.36 0.93 2.75
N ARG A 312 -11.97 0.23 1.68
CA ARG A 312 -12.48 0.47 0.33
C ARG A 312 -13.71 -0.41 0.11
N ARG A 313 -14.81 0.18 -0.34
CA ARG A 313 -16.01 -0.55 -0.74
C ARG A 313 -16.20 -0.44 -2.24
N ILE A 314 -16.35 -1.57 -2.93
CA ILE A 314 -16.70 -1.58 -4.35
C ILE A 314 -18.21 -1.83 -4.56
N PRO A 315 -18.76 -1.50 -5.74
CA PRO A 315 -20.16 -1.78 -6.06
C PRO A 315 -20.50 -3.26 -5.95
N PHE A 316 -21.78 -3.57 -5.72
CA PHE A 316 -22.27 -4.96 -5.72
C PHE A 316 -22.06 -5.61 -7.09
N LEU A 317 -21.86 -6.93 -7.12
CA LEU A 317 -21.51 -7.71 -8.31
C LEU A 317 -22.43 -7.43 -9.51
N GLY A 318 -23.74 -7.35 -9.29
CA GLY A 318 -24.69 -7.02 -10.36
C GLY A 318 -24.40 -5.70 -11.08
N ALA A 319 -23.84 -4.71 -10.39
CA ALA A 319 -23.51 -3.42 -10.98
C ALA A 319 -22.25 -3.43 -11.87
N TRP A 320 -21.54 -4.57 -11.98
CA TRP A 320 -20.30 -4.64 -12.73
C TRP A 320 -20.60 -4.78 -14.24
N PRO A 321 -20.11 -3.87 -15.10
CA PRO A 321 -20.41 -3.92 -16.53
C PRO A 321 -20.00 -5.22 -17.22
N SER A 322 -18.86 -5.80 -16.82
CA SER A 322 -18.36 -7.08 -17.31
C SER A 322 -19.26 -8.25 -16.91
N TRP A 323 -19.80 -8.23 -15.69
CA TRP A 323 -20.75 -9.23 -15.20
C TRP A 323 -22.07 -9.17 -15.99
N GLN A 324 -22.59 -7.97 -16.22
CA GLN A 324 -23.79 -7.77 -17.04
C GLN A 324 -23.57 -8.22 -18.49
N GLY A 325 -22.37 -7.99 -19.04
CA GLY A 325 -21.98 -8.51 -20.35
C GLY A 325 -22.02 -10.04 -20.40
N ALA A 326 -21.42 -10.71 -19.41
CA ALA A 326 -21.45 -12.17 -19.33
C ALA A 326 -22.87 -12.75 -19.21
N ILE A 327 -23.79 -12.07 -18.51
CA ILE A 327 -25.21 -12.44 -18.48
C ILE A 327 -25.82 -12.36 -19.88
N ALA A 328 -25.60 -11.26 -20.60
CA ALA A 328 -26.12 -11.09 -21.95
C ALA A 328 -25.58 -12.16 -22.92
N ASP A 329 -24.27 -12.42 -22.88
CA ASP A 329 -23.63 -13.42 -23.72
C ASP A 329 -24.16 -14.83 -23.40
N GLU A 330 -24.39 -15.16 -22.13
CA GLU A 330 -24.88 -16.48 -21.72
C GLU A 330 -26.31 -16.69 -22.22
N LEU A 331 -27.16 -15.67 -22.08
CA LEU A 331 -28.53 -15.72 -22.58
C LEU A 331 -28.59 -15.84 -24.10
N ALA A 332 -27.71 -15.15 -24.83
CA ALA A 332 -27.65 -15.25 -26.28
C ALA A 332 -27.30 -16.68 -26.74
N GLU A 333 -26.35 -17.34 -26.08
CA GLU A 333 -25.97 -18.73 -26.36
C GLU A 333 -27.09 -19.72 -26.00
N LEU A 334 -27.74 -19.51 -24.86
CA LEU A 334 -28.90 -20.31 -24.49
C LEU A 334 -30.06 -20.12 -25.49
N ALA A 335 -30.34 -18.89 -25.92
CA ALA A 335 -31.39 -18.61 -26.90
C ALA A 335 -31.07 -19.25 -28.26
N ALA A 336 -29.82 -19.19 -28.71
CA ALA A 336 -29.39 -19.83 -29.96
C ALA A 336 -29.58 -21.36 -29.93
N SER A 337 -29.45 -22.00 -28.76
CA SER A 337 -29.64 -23.45 -28.61
C SER A 337 -31.11 -23.89 -28.48
N HIS A 338 -32.02 -22.99 -28.08
CA HIS A 338 -33.43 -23.30 -27.81
C HIS A 338 -34.42 -22.83 -28.90
N GLY A 339 -33.93 -22.15 -29.95
CA GLY A 339 -34.76 -21.56 -31.00
C GLY A 339 -35.24 -20.14 -30.67
N GLN A 340 -35.49 -19.32 -31.70
CA GLN A 340 -35.68 -17.86 -31.58
C GLN A 340 -37.12 -17.40 -31.28
N ASP A 341 -38.06 -18.32 -31.04
CA ASP A 341 -39.49 -17.97 -31.03
C ASP A 341 -39.94 -17.14 -29.82
N SER A 342 -39.08 -16.92 -28.82
CA SER A 342 -39.40 -16.13 -27.63
C SER A 342 -38.14 -15.54 -26.97
N PRO A 343 -38.24 -14.36 -26.33
CA PRO A 343 -37.10 -13.76 -25.64
C PRO A 343 -36.66 -14.65 -24.46
N PRO A 344 -35.35 -14.76 -24.21
CA PRO A 344 -34.84 -15.51 -23.07
C PRO A 344 -35.34 -14.93 -21.74
N LEU A 345 -35.43 -15.80 -20.73
CA LEU A 345 -35.95 -15.48 -19.41
C LEU A 345 -34.85 -15.40 -18.36
N LEU A 346 -34.85 -14.33 -17.57
CA LEU A 346 -34.03 -14.16 -16.37
C LEU A 346 -34.88 -14.37 -15.12
N LEU A 347 -34.70 -15.51 -14.45
CA LEU A 347 -35.43 -15.82 -13.22
C LEU A 347 -34.75 -15.19 -12.02
N HIS A 348 -35.50 -14.45 -11.20
CA HIS A 348 -34.97 -13.88 -9.97
C HIS A 348 -35.88 -14.14 -8.77
N HIS A 349 -35.33 -14.03 -7.57
CA HIS A 349 -36.14 -14.07 -6.36
C HIS A 349 -37.07 -12.85 -6.26
N PRO A 350 -38.20 -12.92 -5.53
CA PRO A 350 -39.09 -11.78 -5.37
C PRO A 350 -38.37 -10.59 -4.73
N LEU A 351 -38.59 -9.41 -5.28
CA LEU A 351 -37.98 -8.14 -4.83
C LEU A 351 -39.05 -7.20 -4.30
N GLU A 352 -38.66 -6.33 -3.38
CA GLU A 352 -39.52 -5.20 -2.99
C GLU A 352 -39.63 -4.19 -4.15
N PRO A 353 -40.82 -3.60 -4.37
CA PRO A 353 -41.04 -2.62 -5.45
C PRO A 353 -40.11 -1.39 -5.34
N GLY A 354 -39.78 -0.79 -6.49
CA GLY A 354 -39.09 0.50 -6.60
C GLY A 354 -37.71 0.42 -7.25
N VAL A 355 -36.63 0.39 -6.45
CA VAL A 355 -35.25 0.47 -6.97
C VAL A 355 -34.90 -0.75 -7.83
N ALA A 356 -35.41 -1.91 -7.44
CA ALA A 356 -35.26 -3.15 -8.20
C ALA A 356 -35.83 -3.03 -9.61
N ASP A 357 -37.03 -2.46 -9.77
CA ASP A 357 -37.74 -2.38 -11.05
C ASP A 357 -36.94 -1.63 -12.11
N ARG A 358 -36.33 -0.50 -11.73
CA ARG A 358 -35.48 0.28 -12.66
C ARG A 358 -34.25 -0.50 -13.11
N TYR A 359 -33.70 -1.32 -12.21
CA TYR A 359 -32.53 -2.13 -12.51
C TYR A 359 -32.89 -3.35 -13.36
N LEU A 360 -34.03 -3.99 -13.09
CA LEU A 360 -34.56 -5.07 -13.93
C LEU A 360 -34.83 -4.56 -15.35
N ALA A 361 -35.52 -3.43 -15.52
CA ALA A 361 -35.74 -2.82 -16.84
C ALA A 361 -34.44 -2.40 -17.56
N HIS A 362 -33.35 -2.17 -16.81
CA HIS A 362 -32.02 -1.99 -17.40
C HIS A 362 -31.42 -3.31 -17.86
N LEU A 363 -31.48 -4.36 -17.03
CA LEU A 363 -30.99 -5.69 -17.39
C LEU A 363 -31.74 -6.29 -18.57
N GLU A 364 -33.07 -6.17 -18.61
CA GLU A 364 -33.91 -6.64 -19.72
C GLU A 364 -33.43 -6.05 -21.05
N ARG A 365 -33.20 -4.73 -21.08
CA ARG A 365 -32.67 -4.04 -22.28
C ARG A 365 -31.24 -4.45 -22.61
N ARG A 366 -30.39 -4.62 -21.61
CA ARG A 366 -28.97 -4.94 -21.82
C ARG A 366 -28.76 -6.39 -22.26
N CYS A 367 -29.61 -7.30 -21.83
CA CYS A 367 -29.51 -8.72 -22.10
C CYS A 367 -30.52 -9.23 -23.13
N SER A 368 -31.36 -8.35 -23.69
CA SER A 368 -32.47 -8.69 -24.60
C SER A 368 -33.34 -9.83 -24.05
N ALA A 369 -33.68 -9.74 -22.76
CA ALA A 369 -34.34 -10.78 -21.99
C ALA A 369 -35.54 -10.23 -21.23
N THR A 370 -36.42 -11.12 -20.75
CA THR A 370 -37.51 -10.77 -19.84
C THR A 370 -37.15 -11.19 -18.42
N CYS A 371 -37.27 -10.28 -17.45
CA CYS A 371 -37.06 -10.62 -16.05
C CYS A 371 -38.36 -11.12 -15.41
N GLN A 372 -38.31 -12.27 -14.75
CA GLN A 372 -39.47 -12.85 -14.07
C GLN A 372 -39.12 -13.26 -12.64
N ALA A 373 -39.97 -12.82 -11.71
CA ALA A 373 -39.89 -13.23 -10.32
C ALA A 373 -40.36 -14.68 -10.17
N ALA A 374 -39.60 -15.48 -9.42
CA ALA A 374 -39.92 -16.86 -9.09
C ALA A 374 -40.02 -17.02 -7.56
N PRO A 375 -41.22 -17.28 -7.00
CA PRO A 375 -41.38 -17.47 -5.57
C PRO A 375 -40.55 -18.66 -5.03
N TYR A 376 -40.00 -18.49 -3.83
CA TYR A 376 -39.17 -19.50 -3.15
C TYR A 376 -39.90 -20.82 -2.82
N THR A 377 -41.23 -20.82 -2.87
CA THR A 377 -42.08 -21.95 -2.48
C THR A 377 -42.66 -22.71 -3.66
N ALA A 378 -42.42 -22.27 -4.89
CA ALA A 378 -42.97 -22.96 -6.03
C ALA A 378 -42.16 -24.23 -6.31
N THR A 379 -42.86 -25.35 -6.27
CA THR A 379 -42.31 -26.69 -6.43
C THR A 379 -42.38 -27.17 -7.88
N ASP A 380 -43.35 -26.66 -8.65
CA ASP A 380 -43.55 -27.02 -10.06
C ASP A 380 -43.54 -25.78 -10.99
N LEU A 381 -43.31 -26.01 -12.28
CA LEU A 381 -43.32 -24.94 -13.31
C LEU A 381 -44.69 -24.26 -13.45
N GLU A 382 -45.75 -25.03 -13.21
CA GLU A 382 -47.14 -24.53 -13.23
C GLU A 382 -47.40 -23.57 -12.08
N ASP A 383 -46.85 -23.84 -10.89
CA ASP A 383 -46.93 -22.95 -9.71
C ASP A 383 -46.19 -21.62 -9.94
N LEU A 384 -45.12 -21.65 -10.73
CA LEU A 384 -44.37 -20.47 -11.12
C LEU A 384 -45.08 -19.64 -12.21
N ALA A 385 -46.23 -20.12 -12.73
CA ALA A 385 -46.90 -19.59 -13.92
C ALA A 385 -45.92 -19.33 -15.07
N LEU A 386 -44.86 -20.14 -15.16
CA LEU A 386 -43.80 -19.96 -16.12
C LEU A 386 -44.25 -20.55 -17.45
N ALA A 387 -44.70 -19.71 -18.36
CA ALA A 387 -44.79 -20.08 -19.76
C ALA A 387 -43.35 -20.16 -20.34
N ILE A 388 -42.60 -21.20 -19.95
CA ILE A 388 -41.23 -21.39 -20.43
C ILE A 388 -41.28 -21.76 -21.90
N ARG A 389 -41.16 -20.75 -22.74
CA ARG A 389 -40.95 -20.86 -24.17
C ARG A 389 -39.58 -20.28 -24.43
N GLY A 390 -38.56 -21.14 -24.51
CA GLY A 390 -37.19 -20.74 -24.80
C GLY A 390 -36.22 -20.81 -23.62
N ALA A 391 -35.10 -20.10 -23.77
CA ALA A 391 -33.95 -20.15 -22.87
C ALA A 391 -34.22 -19.51 -21.52
N VAL A 392 -33.73 -20.14 -20.44
CA VAL A 392 -33.88 -19.67 -19.05
C VAL A 392 -32.53 -19.59 -18.35
N LEU A 393 -32.32 -18.52 -17.58
CA LEU A 393 -31.15 -18.37 -16.71
C LEU A 393 -31.58 -17.92 -15.30
N PRO A 394 -31.36 -18.76 -14.28
CA PRO A 394 -31.56 -18.38 -12.89
C PRO A 394 -30.51 -17.38 -12.43
N LEU A 395 -30.96 -16.20 -11.99
CA LEU A 395 -30.14 -15.14 -11.42
C LEU A 395 -29.85 -15.42 -9.94
N ALA A 396 -29.15 -16.53 -9.70
CA ALA A 396 -28.67 -16.97 -8.39
C ALA A 396 -27.17 -17.20 -8.46
N LEU A 397 -26.41 -16.57 -7.56
CA LEU A 397 -24.95 -16.63 -7.63
C LEU A 397 -24.44 -18.05 -7.32
N ALA A 398 -24.93 -18.64 -6.23
CA ALA A 398 -24.65 -20.00 -5.79
C ALA A 398 -25.97 -20.71 -5.49
N ALA A 399 -25.90 -22.03 -5.28
CA ALA A 399 -27.07 -22.82 -4.91
C ALA A 399 -27.83 -22.23 -3.71
N ASN A 400 -29.11 -21.95 -3.93
CA ASN A 400 -30.05 -21.44 -2.93
C ASN A 400 -31.42 -22.12 -3.09
N ARG A 401 -32.36 -21.77 -2.20
CA ARG A 401 -33.73 -22.35 -2.21
C ARG A 401 -34.41 -22.27 -3.58
N LEU A 402 -34.16 -21.19 -4.34
CA LEU A 402 -34.73 -21.03 -5.67
C LEU A 402 -34.15 -22.05 -6.65
N THR A 403 -32.83 -22.14 -6.77
CA THR A 403 -32.20 -23.10 -7.69
C THR A 403 -32.37 -24.56 -7.26
N GLU A 404 -32.60 -24.81 -5.97
CA GLU A 404 -32.91 -26.13 -5.43
C GLU A 404 -34.35 -26.57 -5.73
N SER A 405 -35.29 -25.62 -5.88
CA SER A 405 -36.69 -25.92 -6.22
C SER A 405 -36.94 -25.94 -7.74
N LEU A 406 -36.05 -25.34 -8.53
CA LEU A 406 -36.16 -25.36 -9.99
C LEU A 406 -35.75 -26.73 -10.56
N PRO A 407 -36.46 -27.26 -11.57
CA PRO A 407 -36.02 -28.42 -12.34
C PRO A 407 -34.59 -28.26 -12.87
N ALA A 408 -33.79 -29.33 -12.80
CA ALA A 408 -32.40 -29.31 -13.28
C ALA A 408 -32.25 -28.84 -14.75
N ALA A 409 -33.30 -29.04 -15.55
CA ALA A 409 -33.38 -28.60 -16.94
C ALA A 409 -33.36 -27.06 -17.11
N LEU A 410 -33.69 -26.28 -16.08
CA LEU A 410 -33.70 -24.81 -16.13
C LEU A 410 -32.33 -24.18 -15.83
N GLY A 411 -31.32 -25.04 -15.62
CA GLY A 411 -29.93 -24.65 -15.56
C GLY A 411 -29.44 -24.35 -14.15
N ALA A 412 -28.11 -24.48 -14.02
CA ALA A 412 -27.40 -24.32 -12.78
C ALA A 412 -27.27 -22.85 -12.34
N PRO A 413 -27.04 -22.58 -11.04
CA PRO A 413 -26.60 -21.28 -10.54
C PRO A 413 -25.39 -20.74 -11.30
N LEU A 414 -25.21 -19.41 -11.27
CA LEU A 414 -24.19 -18.74 -12.06
C LEU A 414 -22.77 -19.25 -11.77
N LEU A 415 -22.39 -19.50 -10.52
CA LEU A 415 -21.02 -19.99 -10.20
C LEU A 415 -20.72 -21.41 -10.68
N GLN A 416 -21.75 -22.20 -11.01
CA GLN A 416 -21.56 -23.54 -11.59
C GLN A 416 -21.35 -23.47 -13.11
N ARG A 417 -21.54 -22.29 -13.72
CA ARG A 417 -21.30 -22.05 -15.14
C ARG A 417 -19.87 -21.55 -15.34
N PRO A 418 -19.05 -22.18 -16.21
CA PRO A 418 -17.62 -21.87 -16.35
C PRO A 418 -17.32 -20.39 -16.63
N ARG A 419 -18.13 -19.73 -17.47
CA ARG A 419 -17.99 -18.31 -17.82
C ARG A 419 -17.98 -17.40 -16.59
N PHE A 420 -18.98 -17.55 -15.73
CA PHE A 420 -19.16 -16.70 -14.57
C PHE A 420 -18.14 -17.02 -13.47
N GLN A 421 -17.80 -18.30 -13.29
CA GLN A 421 -16.75 -18.70 -12.35
C GLN A 421 -15.40 -18.08 -12.74
N ALA A 422 -15.00 -18.22 -14.00
CA ALA A 422 -13.75 -17.65 -14.51
C ALA A 422 -13.76 -16.12 -14.41
N LEU A 423 -14.83 -15.47 -14.90
CA LEU A 423 -14.95 -14.02 -14.85
C LEU A 423 -14.87 -13.48 -13.42
N LEU A 424 -15.58 -14.09 -12.46
CA LEU A 424 -15.56 -13.62 -11.08
C LEU A 424 -14.17 -13.78 -10.46
N LEU A 425 -13.52 -14.92 -10.68
CA LEU A 425 -12.15 -15.15 -10.21
C LEU A 425 -11.19 -14.11 -10.76
N ASP A 426 -11.21 -13.87 -12.08
CA ASP A 426 -10.29 -12.93 -12.73
C ASP A 426 -10.52 -11.49 -12.26
N GLN A 427 -11.79 -11.06 -12.15
CA GLN A 427 -12.13 -9.72 -11.68
C GLN A 427 -11.76 -9.52 -10.21
N LEU A 428 -12.03 -10.49 -9.35
CA LEU A 428 -11.64 -10.43 -7.94
C LEU A 428 -10.13 -10.53 -7.77
N GLU A 429 -9.43 -11.28 -8.62
CA GLU A 429 -7.97 -11.38 -8.63
C GLU A 429 -7.33 -10.06 -9.07
N ALA A 430 -7.94 -9.31 -9.99
CA ALA A 430 -7.46 -8.02 -10.45
C ALA A 430 -7.62 -6.88 -9.43
N LEU A 431 -8.38 -7.07 -8.35
CA LEU A 431 -8.50 -6.06 -7.29
C LEU A 431 -7.14 -5.83 -6.58
N PRO A 432 -6.86 -4.61 -6.10
CA PRO A 432 -5.59 -4.29 -5.44
C PRO A 432 -5.35 -5.04 -4.12
#